data_AF-A0A060BXF0-F1
#
_entry.id   AF-A0A060BXF0-F1
#
_cell.length_a   1.000
_cell.length_b   1.000
_cell.length_c   1.000
_cell.angle_alpha   90.00
_cell.angle_beta   90.00
_cell.angle_gamma   90.00
#
_symmetry.space_group_name_H-M   'P 1'
#
loop_
_entity.id
_entity.type
_entity.pdbx_description
1 polymer ?
#
loop_
_entity_poly.entity_id
_entity_poly.type
_entity_poly.pdbx_seq_one_letter_code
_entity_poly.pdbx_strand_id
1 'polypeptide(L)'
;QLGKKHVLTETFACAGWDVTPRELKRIAEWQYVNGVNLMCQHLYPYSIRGQRKRDYPAFYSEHNPWTTEFRHFNDYFTRLGYLLAESREEAEVAVIHPIHSAYFSYDRHNRETIAALEKRCATLAERLGAANIGHHYVDELLLEKYGSVEGDRLVMGQCAYKYVVI
;
A
#
# COMPACT_ATOMS: atom_id res chain seq x y z
N GLN A 1 6.61 4.72 10.47
CA GLN A 1 7.98 4.75 11.05
C GLN A 1 8.57 6.16 11.19
N LEU A 2 8.79 6.92 10.11
CA LEU A 2 9.49 8.22 10.17
C LEU A 2 8.57 9.45 10.37
N GLY A 3 7.39 9.26 10.97
CA GLY A 3 6.44 10.36 11.24
C GLY A 3 5.81 11.00 10.00
N LYS A 4 5.81 10.34 8.84
CA LYS A 4 5.11 10.81 7.65
C LYS A 4 3.62 10.51 7.80
N LYS A 5 2.81 11.57 7.81
CA LYS A 5 1.35 11.48 7.99
C LYS A 5 0.61 10.91 6.78
N HIS A 6 1.09 11.18 5.57
CA HIS A 6 0.40 10.77 4.35
C HIS A 6 1.10 9.57 3.70
N VAL A 7 0.31 8.54 3.39
CA VAL A 7 0.70 7.35 2.62
C VAL A 7 -0.16 7.35 1.36
N LEU A 8 0.46 7.74 0.26
CA LEU A 8 -0.19 7.88 -1.04
C LEU A 8 -0.20 6.54 -1.79
N THR A 9 -1.32 6.24 -2.44
CA THR A 9 -1.41 5.16 -3.43
C THR A 9 -1.92 5.70 -4.77
N GLU A 10 -1.28 5.29 -5.86
CA GLU A 10 -1.92 5.32 -7.17
C GLU A 10 -2.91 4.14 -7.25
N THR A 11 -4.19 4.42 -7.50
CA THR A 11 -5.23 3.40 -7.46
C THR A 11 -6.07 3.36 -8.72
N PHE A 12 -6.74 2.22 -8.92
CA PHE A 12 -7.64 1.91 -10.02
C PHE A 12 -7.02 1.86 -11.42
N ALA A 13 -5.68 1.86 -11.54
CA ALA A 13 -4.96 1.74 -12.81
C ALA A 13 -5.33 0.48 -13.62
N CYS A 14 -5.84 -0.56 -12.95
CA CYS A 14 -6.25 -1.82 -13.56
C CYS A 14 -7.77 -2.08 -13.48
N ALA A 15 -8.59 -1.04 -13.26
CA ALA A 15 -10.04 -1.19 -13.25
C ALA A 15 -10.63 -1.21 -14.68
N GLY A 16 -11.52 -2.17 -14.96
CA GLY A 16 -12.24 -2.26 -16.22
C GLY A 16 -13.24 -1.11 -16.44
N TRP A 17 -13.73 -0.98 -17.66
CA TRP A 17 -14.75 0.02 -18.02
C TRP A 17 -16.12 -0.23 -17.38
N ASP A 18 -16.39 -1.47 -16.98
CA ASP A 18 -17.60 -1.94 -16.31
C ASP A 18 -17.55 -1.79 -14.78
N VAL A 19 -16.47 -1.24 -14.23
CA VAL A 19 -16.30 -1.10 -12.78
C VAL A 19 -17.37 -0.20 -12.16
N THR A 20 -17.94 -0.66 -11.06
CA THR A 20 -18.94 0.07 -10.29
C THR A 20 -18.30 0.85 -9.14
N PRO A 21 -18.90 1.97 -8.67
CA PRO A 21 -18.45 2.66 -7.46
C PRO A 21 -18.34 1.76 -6.22
N ARG A 22 -19.15 0.69 -6.16
CA ARG A 22 -19.08 -0.33 -5.09
C ARG A 22 -17.78 -1.13 -5.15
N GLU A 23 -17.35 -1.54 -6.34
CA GLU A 23 -16.10 -2.28 -6.52
C GLU A 23 -14.89 -1.39 -6.28
N LEU A 24 -14.92 -0.14 -6.76
CA LEU A 24 -13.89 0.86 -6.45
C LEU A 24 -13.76 1.05 -4.93
N LYS A 25 -14.89 1.15 -4.22
CA LYS A 25 -14.90 1.28 -2.76
C LYS A 25 -14.23 0.08 -2.10
N ARG A 26 -14.53 -1.15 -2.54
CA ARG A 26 -13.90 -2.36 -2.02
C ARG A 26 -12.38 -2.37 -2.23
N ILE A 27 -11.91 -1.95 -3.40
CA ILE A 27 -10.47 -1.86 -3.70
C ILE A 27 -9.80 -0.83 -2.78
N ALA A 28 -10.37 0.36 -2.67
CA ALA A 28 -9.79 1.43 -1.86
C ALA A 28 -9.85 1.11 -0.35
N GLU A 29 -10.92 0.51 0.15
CA GLU A 29 -10.99 0.08 1.55
C GLU A 29 -9.95 -0.99 1.88
N TRP A 30 -9.67 -1.90 0.93
CA TRP A 30 -8.58 -2.86 1.09
C TRP A 30 -7.21 -2.17 1.16
N GLN A 31 -6.98 -1.11 0.39
CA GLN A 31 -5.75 -0.34 0.50
C GLN A 31 -5.67 0.40 1.84
N TYR A 32 -6.78 0.98 2.30
CA TYR A 32 -6.83 1.77 3.53
C TYR A 32 -6.67 0.93 4.79
N VAL A 33 -7.22 -0.29 4.84
CA VAL A 33 -6.98 -1.22 5.96
C VAL A 33 -5.52 -1.68 6.04
N ASN A 34 -4.77 -1.58 4.93
CA ASN A 34 -3.34 -1.87 4.85
C ASN A 34 -2.45 -0.62 5.01
N GLY A 35 -2.99 0.49 5.54
CA GLY A 35 -2.19 1.66 5.96
C GLY A 35 -2.12 2.82 4.97
N VAL A 36 -2.76 2.72 3.79
CA VAL A 36 -2.93 3.87 2.90
C VAL A 36 -3.94 4.86 3.48
N ASN A 37 -3.71 6.17 3.30
CA ASN A 37 -4.67 7.19 3.72
C ASN A 37 -4.84 8.34 2.73
N LEU A 38 -4.13 8.32 1.60
CA LEU A 38 -4.26 9.32 0.54
C LEU A 38 -4.32 8.62 -0.81
N MET A 39 -5.40 8.87 -1.54
CA MET A 39 -5.65 8.21 -2.82
C MET A 39 -5.35 9.15 -3.98
N CYS A 40 -4.59 8.65 -4.95
CA CYS A 40 -4.38 9.25 -6.26
C CYS A 40 -5.07 8.35 -7.30
N GLN A 41 -6.16 8.82 -7.90
CA GLN A 41 -6.95 8.00 -8.82
C GLN A 41 -6.32 8.03 -10.21
N HIS A 42 -6.00 6.86 -10.77
CA HIS A 42 -5.48 6.70 -12.12
C HIS A 42 -6.63 6.45 -13.10
N LEU A 43 -7.01 7.36 -13.99
CA LEU A 43 -6.44 8.67 -14.29
C LEU A 43 -7.53 9.69 -14.65
N TYR A 44 -7.15 10.97 -14.73
CA TYR A 44 -7.96 12.03 -15.34
C TYR A 44 -7.33 12.43 -16.69
N PRO A 45 -7.92 12.08 -17.84
CA PRO A 45 -7.32 12.40 -19.14
C PRO A 45 -7.58 13.87 -19.48
N TYR A 46 -6.59 14.55 -20.03
CA TYR A 46 -6.77 15.91 -20.57
C TYR A 46 -7.71 15.94 -21.79
N SER A 47 -7.74 14.86 -22.58
CA SER A 47 -8.59 14.74 -23.77
C SER A 47 -8.85 13.28 -24.12
N ILE A 48 -10.11 12.94 -24.38
CA ILE A 48 -10.52 11.61 -24.84
C ILE A 48 -10.68 11.53 -26.37
N ARG A 49 -10.19 12.51 -27.13
CA ARG A 49 -10.34 12.53 -28.60
C ARG A 49 -9.62 11.37 -29.27
N GLY A 50 -10.26 10.83 -30.31
CA GLY A 50 -9.67 9.79 -31.18
C GLY A 50 -9.61 8.44 -30.48
N GLN A 51 -8.43 7.80 -30.48
CA GLN A 51 -8.22 6.50 -29.85
C GLN A 51 -8.21 6.56 -28.32
N ARG A 52 -7.97 7.75 -27.73
CA ARG A 52 -7.89 7.92 -26.28
C ARG A 52 -9.18 7.57 -25.54
N LYS A 53 -10.36 7.68 -26.17
CA LYS A 53 -11.63 7.21 -25.58
C LYS A 53 -11.68 5.70 -25.32
N ARG A 54 -10.74 4.94 -25.88
CA ARG A 54 -10.62 3.48 -25.74
C ARG A 54 -9.44 3.08 -24.85
N ASP A 55 -8.76 4.06 -24.27
CA ASP A 55 -7.64 3.79 -23.37
C ASP A 55 -8.12 3.05 -22.11
N TYR A 56 -7.19 2.39 -21.43
CA TYR A 56 -7.47 1.62 -20.22
C TYR A 56 -6.65 2.21 -19.07
N PRO A 57 -7.22 2.46 -17.87
CA PRO A 57 -8.53 2.04 -17.33
C PRO A 57 -9.67 3.06 -17.51
N ALA A 58 -10.80 2.87 -16.82
CA ALA A 58 -11.88 3.86 -16.71
C ALA A 58 -11.37 5.25 -16.29
N PHE A 59 -12.00 6.31 -16.81
CA PHE A 59 -11.60 7.69 -16.51
C PHE A 59 -12.37 8.26 -15.32
N TYR A 60 -11.66 8.76 -14.31
CA TYR A 60 -12.25 9.38 -13.12
C TYR A 60 -12.47 10.88 -13.35
N SER A 61 -13.13 11.20 -14.47
CA SER A 61 -13.33 12.56 -14.99
C SER A 61 -14.82 12.86 -15.20
N GLU A 62 -15.13 14.03 -15.77
CA GLU A 62 -16.50 14.41 -16.17
C GLU A 62 -17.15 13.45 -17.16
N HIS A 63 -16.35 12.66 -17.90
CA HIS A 63 -16.85 11.67 -18.87
C HIS A 63 -17.39 10.40 -18.21
N ASN A 64 -17.21 10.25 -16.91
CA ASN A 64 -17.66 9.08 -16.19
C ASN A 64 -19.17 9.12 -15.93
N PRO A 65 -19.95 8.04 -16.20
CA PRO A 65 -21.40 8.02 -15.97
C PRO A 65 -21.84 8.41 -14.56
N TRP A 66 -21.00 8.21 -13.54
CA TRP A 66 -21.32 8.51 -12.14
C TRP A 66 -20.63 9.77 -11.61
N THR A 67 -20.12 10.65 -12.48
CA THR A 67 -19.38 11.86 -12.07
C THR A 67 -20.15 12.76 -11.09
N THR A 68 -21.47 12.90 -11.27
CA THR A 68 -22.32 13.75 -10.41
C THR A 68 -22.43 13.22 -8.99
N GLU A 69 -22.45 11.89 -8.83
CA GLU A 69 -22.57 11.21 -7.54
C GLU A 69 -21.21 10.93 -6.88
N PHE A 70 -20.13 11.07 -7.65
CA PHE A 70 -18.78 10.68 -7.22
C PHE A 70 -18.24 11.53 -6.07
N ARG A 71 -18.84 12.70 -5.82
CA ARG A 71 -18.54 13.51 -4.63
C ARG A 71 -18.70 12.70 -3.34
N HIS A 72 -19.76 11.91 -3.20
CA HIS A 72 -19.99 11.14 -1.97
C HIS A 72 -18.89 10.11 -1.72
N PHE A 73 -18.41 9.47 -2.79
CA PHE A 73 -17.29 8.56 -2.75
C PHE A 73 -16.00 9.26 -2.29
N ASN A 74 -15.68 10.41 -2.89
CA ASN A 74 -14.49 11.17 -2.55
C ASN A 74 -14.54 11.77 -1.13
N ASP A 75 -15.69 12.29 -0.71
CA ASP A 75 -15.90 12.83 0.64
C ASP A 75 -15.73 11.73 1.71
N TYR A 76 -16.17 10.50 1.43
CA TYR A 76 -15.95 9.35 2.31
C TYR A 76 -14.46 9.07 2.52
N PHE A 77 -13.70 8.88 1.44
CA PHE A 77 -12.26 8.58 1.54
C PHE A 77 -11.44 9.78 2.03
N THR A 78 -11.88 11.01 1.78
CA THR A 78 -11.24 12.21 2.34
C THR A 78 -11.34 12.23 3.87
N ARG A 79 -12.54 11.95 4.41
CA ARG A 79 -12.75 11.90 5.86
C ARG A 79 -12.01 10.73 6.50
N LEU A 80 -12.09 9.54 5.88
CA LEU A 80 -11.39 8.37 6.36
C LEU A 80 -9.86 8.59 6.34
N GLY A 81 -9.34 9.15 5.25
CA GLY A 81 -7.93 9.48 5.10
C GLY A 81 -7.44 10.47 6.15
N TYR A 82 -8.23 11.51 6.43
CA TYR A 82 -7.94 12.46 7.51
C TYR A 82 -7.86 11.77 8.88
N LEU A 83 -8.83 10.92 9.21
CA LEU A 83 -8.84 10.18 10.48
C LEU A 83 -7.60 9.29 10.61
N LEU A 84 -7.23 8.57 9.55
CA LEU A 84 -6.05 7.72 9.55
C LEU A 84 -4.75 8.53 9.65
N ALA A 85 -4.64 9.65 8.93
CA ALA A 85 -3.44 10.51 8.92
C ALA A 85 -3.17 11.22 10.27
N GLU A 86 -4.22 11.47 11.05
CA GLU A 86 -4.13 12.04 12.40
C GLU A 86 -4.13 10.97 13.50
N SER A 87 -4.20 9.69 13.13
CA SER A 87 -4.06 8.56 14.05
C SER A 87 -2.62 8.06 14.11
N ARG A 88 -2.33 7.21 15.11
CA ARG A 88 -1.08 6.46 15.19
C ARG A 88 -1.39 4.99 14.98
N GLU A 89 -0.80 4.40 13.96
CA GLU A 89 -0.83 2.96 13.75
C GLU A 89 -0.07 2.23 14.87
N GLU A 90 -0.71 1.22 15.46
CA GLU A 90 -0.10 0.36 16.46
C GLU A 90 0.20 -1.01 15.85
N ALA A 91 1.49 -1.34 15.71
CA ALA A 91 1.96 -2.64 15.25
C ALA A 91 3.10 -3.12 16.16
N GLU A 92 2.92 -4.28 16.78
CA GLU A 92 3.93 -4.86 17.70
C GLU A 92 4.97 -5.72 16.97
N VAL A 93 4.73 -6.06 15.71
CA VAL A 93 5.59 -6.94 14.90
C VAL A 93 6.36 -6.14 13.86
N ALA A 94 7.68 -6.31 13.85
CA ALA A 94 8.57 -5.91 12.78
C ALA A 94 8.94 -7.13 11.92
N VAL A 95 8.82 -7.01 10.61
CA VAL A 95 9.34 -7.99 9.65
C VAL A 95 10.54 -7.38 8.94
N ILE A 96 11.72 -7.97 9.08
CA ILE A 96 12.90 -7.55 8.31
C ILE A 96 12.62 -7.88 6.84
N HIS A 97 12.56 -6.86 5.99
CA HIS A 97 12.17 -7.05 4.60
C HIS A 97 13.30 -7.75 3.83
N PRO A 98 13.03 -8.84 3.08
CA PRO A 98 14.08 -9.62 2.41
C PRO A 98 14.66 -8.95 1.15
N ILE A 99 14.48 -7.63 0.98
CA ILE A 99 14.83 -6.94 -0.29
C ILE A 99 16.33 -6.96 -0.53
N HIS A 100 17.15 -6.88 0.52
CA HIS A 100 18.59 -7.00 0.40
C HIS A 100 19.01 -8.40 -0.08
N SER A 101 18.45 -9.46 0.51
CA SER A 101 18.71 -10.83 0.05
C SER A 101 18.27 -11.03 -1.41
N ALA A 102 17.13 -10.46 -1.79
CA ALA A 102 16.67 -10.47 -3.17
C ALA A 102 17.65 -9.73 -4.10
N TYR A 103 18.12 -8.55 -3.71
CA TYR A 103 19.07 -7.75 -4.50
C TYR A 103 20.38 -8.52 -4.78
N PHE A 104 20.94 -9.20 -3.78
CA PHE A 104 22.18 -9.97 -3.96
C PHE A 104 21.98 -11.29 -4.71
N SER A 105 20.80 -11.90 -4.62
CA SER A 105 20.55 -13.21 -5.23
C SER A 105 19.94 -13.13 -6.62
N TYR A 106 19.36 -11.99 -7.00
CA TYR A 106 18.62 -11.84 -8.24
C TYR A 106 19.52 -11.90 -9.48
N ASP A 107 19.21 -12.85 -10.36
CA ASP A 107 19.74 -12.90 -11.72
C ASP A 107 18.64 -12.53 -12.73
N ARG A 108 18.87 -11.47 -13.50
CA ARG A 108 17.96 -11.03 -14.56
C ARG A 108 17.72 -12.08 -15.65
N HIS A 109 18.69 -12.98 -15.85
CA HIS A 109 18.61 -14.05 -16.85
C HIS A 109 18.02 -15.34 -16.27
N ASN A 110 17.90 -15.42 -14.94
CA ASN A 110 17.35 -16.57 -14.25
C ASN A 110 16.50 -16.14 -13.05
N ARG A 111 15.22 -15.89 -13.30
CA ARG A 111 14.27 -15.43 -12.27
C ARG A 111 14.06 -16.44 -11.14
N GLU A 112 14.36 -17.73 -11.37
CA GLU A 112 14.22 -18.79 -10.36
C GLU A 112 15.16 -18.58 -9.16
N THR A 113 16.22 -17.78 -9.33
CA THR A 113 17.17 -17.43 -8.26
C THR A 113 16.52 -16.82 -7.02
N ILE A 114 15.37 -16.14 -7.18
CA ILE A 114 14.63 -15.53 -6.07
C ILE A 114 13.27 -16.18 -5.80
N ALA A 115 12.83 -17.16 -6.60
CA ALA A 115 11.48 -17.70 -6.52
C ALA A 115 11.13 -18.27 -5.13
N ALA A 116 12.10 -18.95 -4.50
CA ALA A 116 11.91 -19.47 -3.14
C ALA A 116 11.80 -18.35 -2.09
N LEU A 117 12.52 -17.24 -2.28
CA LEU A 117 12.48 -16.08 -1.39
C LEU A 117 11.15 -15.32 -1.53
N GLU A 118 10.73 -15.06 -2.78
CA GLU A 118 9.44 -14.45 -3.11
C GLU A 118 8.28 -15.26 -2.50
N LYS A 119 8.29 -16.59 -2.70
CA LYS A 119 7.28 -17.47 -2.12
C LYS A 119 7.22 -17.40 -0.59
N ARG A 120 8.37 -17.40 0.08
CA ARG A 120 8.43 -17.28 1.55
C ARG A 120 7.89 -15.94 2.03
N CYS A 121 8.27 -14.84 1.37
CA CYS A 121 7.80 -13.51 1.71
C CYS A 121 6.28 -13.38 1.55
N ALA A 122 5.75 -13.82 0.40
CA ALA A 122 4.30 -13.81 0.15
C ALA A 122 3.54 -14.69 1.16
N THR A 123 4.03 -15.89 1.42
CA THR A 123 3.42 -16.81 2.40
C THR A 123 3.41 -16.20 3.81
N LEU A 124 4.48 -15.51 4.21
CA LEU A 124 4.52 -14.82 5.51
C LEU A 124 3.47 -13.71 5.59
N ALA A 125 3.41 -12.84 4.57
CA ALA A 125 2.44 -11.76 4.50
C ALA A 125 0.99 -12.29 4.57
N GLU A 126 0.69 -13.35 3.82
CA GLU A 126 -0.62 -14.02 3.86
C GLU A 126 -0.94 -14.60 5.23
N ARG A 127 0.02 -15.24 5.91
CA ARG A 127 -0.18 -15.83 7.24
C ARG A 127 -0.41 -14.76 8.31
N LEU A 128 0.35 -13.67 8.28
CA LEU A 128 0.15 -12.53 9.19
C LEU A 128 -1.22 -11.89 8.96
N GLY A 129 -1.60 -11.67 7.69
CA GLY A 129 -2.91 -11.14 7.31
C GLY A 129 -4.07 -12.04 7.75
N ALA A 130 -3.97 -13.36 7.50
CA ALA A 130 -5.00 -14.32 7.91
C ALA A 130 -5.15 -14.42 9.44
N ALA A 131 -4.09 -14.13 10.19
CA ALA A 131 -4.10 -14.08 11.65
C ALA A 131 -4.47 -12.70 12.23
N ASN A 132 -4.76 -11.70 11.39
CA ASN A 132 -4.97 -10.30 11.78
C ASN A 132 -3.81 -9.70 12.60
N ILE A 133 -2.58 -10.05 12.25
CA ILE A 133 -1.38 -9.53 12.92
C ILE A 133 -0.87 -8.30 12.15
N GLY A 134 -1.11 -7.12 12.71
CA GLY A 134 -0.53 -5.86 12.22
C GLY A 134 0.99 -5.89 12.32
N HIS A 135 1.66 -5.54 11.23
CA HIS A 135 3.11 -5.59 11.12
C HIS A 135 3.65 -4.46 10.24
N HIS A 136 4.86 -4.02 10.54
CA HIS A 136 5.61 -3.13 9.66
C HIS A 136 6.77 -3.89 9.03
N TYR A 137 7.03 -3.60 7.76
CA TYR A 137 8.30 -3.95 7.16
C TYR A 137 9.38 -3.01 7.65
N VAL A 138 10.56 -3.56 7.92
CA VAL A 138 11.71 -2.85 8.42
C VAL A 138 12.89 -3.14 7.52
N ASP A 139 13.61 -2.07 7.15
CA ASP A 139 14.81 -2.12 6.32
C ASP A 139 16.06 -1.97 7.19
N GLU A 140 17.10 -2.71 6.85
CA GLU A 140 18.35 -2.80 7.63
C GLU A 140 19.13 -1.47 7.60
N LEU A 141 19.14 -0.74 6.49
CA LEU A 141 19.83 0.56 6.38
C LEU A 141 19.10 1.65 7.15
N LEU A 142 17.75 1.60 7.14
CA LEU A 142 16.96 2.50 7.97
C LEU A 142 17.12 2.18 9.46
N LEU A 143 17.26 0.91 9.84
CA LEU A 143 17.59 0.51 11.22
C LEU A 143 18.98 0.99 11.64
N GLU A 144 19.99 0.92 10.77
CA GLU A 144 21.31 1.46 11.08
C GLU A 144 21.24 2.95 11.44
N LYS A 145 20.43 3.71 10.70
CA LYS A 145 20.35 5.16 10.84
C LYS A 145 19.40 5.65 11.94
N TYR A 146 18.27 4.97 12.13
CA TYR A 146 17.16 5.42 12.98
C TYR A 146 16.74 4.38 14.03
N GLY A 147 17.42 3.23 14.07
CA GLY A 147 17.13 2.15 14.97
C GLY A 147 17.77 2.33 16.33
N SER A 148 17.11 1.83 17.36
CA SER A 148 17.66 1.72 18.71
C SER A 148 16.96 0.59 19.47
N VAL A 149 17.41 0.32 20.69
CA VAL A 149 16.76 -0.63 21.59
C VAL A 149 16.37 0.11 22.86
N GLU A 150 15.09 0.03 23.21
CA GLU A 150 14.53 0.60 24.43
C GLU A 150 13.91 -0.52 25.26
N GLY A 151 14.60 -0.92 26.33
CA GLY A 151 14.18 -2.06 27.16
C GLY A 151 14.20 -3.37 26.38
N ASP A 152 13.03 -4.02 26.24
CA ASP A 152 12.81 -5.26 25.51
C ASP A 152 12.27 -5.05 24.08
N ARG A 153 12.31 -3.82 23.56
CA ARG A 153 11.73 -3.45 22.26
C ARG A 153 12.77 -2.97 21.27
N LEU A 154 12.62 -3.40 20.01
CA LEU A 154 13.30 -2.81 18.86
C LEU A 154 12.58 -1.53 18.47
N VAL A 155 13.29 -0.41 18.38
CA VAL A 155 12.74 0.87 17.95
C VAL A 155 13.22 1.17 16.53
N MET A 156 12.31 1.57 15.65
CA MET A 156 12.61 2.17 14.34
C MET A 156 11.90 3.52 14.24
N GLY A 157 12.66 4.61 14.34
CA GLY A 157 12.13 5.96 14.26
C GLY A 157 11.11 6.21 15.38
N GLN A 158 9.84 6.36 15.03
CA GLN A 158 8.74 6.61 15.98
C GLN A 158 7.92 5.35 16.33
N CYS A 159 8.35 4.17 15.87
CA CYS A 159 7.66 2.90 16.10
C CYS A 159 8.50 1.98 16.98
N ALA A 160 7.87 1.25 17.90
CA ALA A 160 8.54 0.30 18.80
C ALA A 160 7.87 -1.07 18.70
N TYR A 161 8.68 -2.10 18.50
CA TYR A 161 8.25 -3.47 18.19
C TYR A 161 8.70 -4.43 19.29
N LYS A 162 7.78 -5.33 19.66
CA LYS A 162 8.02 -6.38 20.65
C LYS A 162 8.53 -7.68 20.00
N TYR A 163 8.10 -7.93 18.77
CA TYR A 163 8.45 -9.13 18.03
C TYR A 163 9.16 -8.75 16.73
N VAL A 164 10.23 -9.47 16.41
CA VAL A 164 10.99 -9.31 15.16
C VAL A 164 10.99 -10.64 14.41
N VAL A 165 10.56 -10.60 13.16
CA VAL A 165 10.58 -11.74 12.23
C VAL A 165 11.66 -11.49 11.19
N ILE A 166 12.51 -12.49 10.96
CA ILE A 166 13.66 -12.46 10.03
C ILE A 166 13.48 -13.58 9.01
#